data_AF-A0AAD2FQW2-F1
#
_entry.id   AF-A0AAD2FQW2-F1
#
_cell.length_a   1.000
_cell.length_b   1.000
_cell.length_c   1.000
_cell.angle_alpha   90.00
_cell.angle_beta   90.00
_cell.angle_gamma   90.00
#
_symmetry.space_group_name_H-M   'P 1'
#
loop_
_entity.id
_entity.type
_entity.pdbx_description
1 polymer ?
#
loop_
_entity_poly.entity_id
_entity_poly.type
_entity_poly.pdbx_seq_one_letter_code
_entity_poly.pdbx_strand_id
1 'polypeptide(L)'
;MIRSGGMSSSSIPATQLLSQYHPVIIEGMGYYDPRDPKVVASHIYDQLQSHWLHHEQQHQQQEDQGIIGALPRHCRLEDANRKNEKKPKLVIAQGDPLNERGISAITAMVAEQHLGVKRGLVYLDPEIADYHSQNADRENVILEIKYSDMAGVLKETIGPNVMSDIESAVDALLDKKNSKRKLLNKPPLKSYFRDFALLQEVTKAACLQICGGDLTIAHTAKTISEFSVTSFYEVGLDLRLYAKDQMVPYDQFDELDFEQIDKR
;
A
#
# COMPACT_ATOMS: atom_id res chain seq x y z
N MET A 1 13.27 -18.13 49.68
CA MET A 1 12.38 -18.30 48.52
C MET A 1 12.35 -16.98 47.76
N ILE A 2 13.19 -16.88 46.72
CA ILE A 2 13.27 -15.70 45.85
C ILE A 2 12.20 -15.87 44.77
N ARG A 3 11.26 -14.93 44.69
CA ARG A 3 10.30 -14.85 43.59
C ARG A 3 11.05 -14.33 42.35
N SER A 4 11.36 -15.25 41.44
CA SER A 4 11.79 -14.94 40.08
C SER A 4 10.60 -14.36 39.30
N GLY A 5 10.47 -13.04 39.32
CA GLY A 5 9.62 -12.32 38.38
C GLY A 5 10.27 -12.37 36.99
N GLY A 6 9.67 -13.14 36.08
CA GLY A 6 10.05 -13.12 34.68
C GLY A 6 9.79 -11.73 34.11
N MET A 7 10.85 -11.03 33.73
CA MET A 7 10.75 -9.87 32.86
C MET A 7 10.27 -10.37 31.50
N SER A 8 9.00 -10.10 31.20
CA SER A 8 8.48 -10.12 29.83
C SER A 8 9.35 -9.19 28.99
N SER A 9 10.10 -9.75 28.04
CA SER A 9 10.77 -8.97 27.01
C SER A 9 9.69 -8.37 26.11
N SER A 10 9.31 -7.12 26.36
CA SER A 10 8.40 -6.38 25.49
C SER A 10 9.08 -6.18 24.13
N SER A 11 8.81 -7.10 23.20
CA SER A 11 9.15 -6.91 21.79
C SER A 11 8.49 -5.61 21.30
N ILE A 12 9.25 -4.78 20.60
CA ILE A 12 8.74 -3.56 19.97
C ILE A 12 7.59 -3.95 19.03
N PRO A 13 6.40 -3.31 19.13
CA PRO A 13 5.29 -3.60 18.22
C PRO A 13 5.70 -3.43 16.75
N ALA A 14 5.19 -4.30 15.88
CA ALA A 14 5.53 -4.27 14.46
C ALA A 14 5.19 -2.92 13.80
N THR A 15 4.10 -2.27 14.20
CA THR A 15 3.72 -0.92 13.77
C THR A 15 4.76 0.14 14.17
N GLN A 16 5.40 0.01 15.35
CA GLN A 16 6.46 0.91 15.76
C GLN A 16 7.74 0.70 14.93
N LEU A 17 8.07 -0.54 14.55
CA LEU A 17 9.18 -0.80 13.63
C LEU A 17 8.91 -0.22 12.23
N LEU A 18 7.67 -0.31 11.73
CA LEU A 18 7.28 0.25 10.43
C LEU A 18 7.53 1.76 10.33
N SER A 19 7.36 2.51 11.42
CA SER A 19 7.54 3.98 11.44
C SER A 19 8.93 4.46 11.00
N GLN A 20 9.93 3.57 11.06
CA GLN A 20 11.31 3.83 10.65
C GLN A 20 11.53 3.76 9.13
N TYR A 21 10.53 3.33 8.36
CA TYR A 21 10.63 3.10 6.92
C TYR A 21 9.80 4.10 6.12
N HIS A 22 10.13 4.18 4.83
CA HIS A 22 9.26 4.72 3.80
C HIS A 22 8.56 3.55 3.09
N PRO A 23 7.26 3.33 3.31
CA PRO A 23 6.53 2.24 2.70
C PRO A 23 6.33 2.48 1.20
N VAL A 24 6.58 1.42 0.42
CA VAL A 24 6.32 1.36 -1.02
C VAL A 24 5.31 0.25 -1.27
N ILE A 25 4.11 0.61 -1.73
CA ILE A 25 3.03 -0.33 -2.05
C ILE A 25 2.91 -0.41 -3.56
N ILE A 26 2.86 -1.64 -4.09
CA ILE A 26 2.70 -1.89 -5.52
C ILE A 26 1.44 -2.74 -5.67
N GLU A 27 0.47 -2.24 -6.43
CA GLU A 27 -0.82 -2.91 -6.62
C GLU A 27 -1.07 -3.18 -8.11
N GLY A 28 -1.72 -4.30 -8.41
CA GLY A 28 -1.92 -4.70 -9.78
C GLY A 28 -2.65 -6.03 -9.89
N MET A 29 -2.66 -6.56 -11.11
CA MET A 29 -3.31 -7.82 -11.42
C MET A 29 -2.60 -8.98 -10.70
N GLY A 30 -3.40 -9.93 -10.20
CA GLY A 30 -2.89 -11.15 -9.57
C GLY A 30 -2.24 -12.11 -10.56
N TYR A 31 -2.21 -13.40 -10.23
CA TYR A 31 -1.53 -14.46 -11.01
C TYR A 31 -1.95 -14.58 -12.49
N TYR A 32 -3.05 -13.94 -12.90
CA TYR A 32 -3.57 -13.96 -14.26
C TYR A 32 -3.05 -12.83 -15.16
N ASP A 33 -2.14 -11.98 -14.66
CA ASP A 33 -1.41 -11.01 -15.50
C ASP A 33 -0.60 -11.76 -16.59
N PRO A 34 -0.84 -11.50 -17.89
CA PRO A 34 -0.15 -12.20 -18.97
C PRO A 34 1.25 -11.65 -19.26
N ARG A 35 1.60 -10.47 -18.71
CA ARG A 35 2.86 -9.78 -19.01
C ARG A 35 4.04 -10.46 -18.32
N ASP A 36 5.23 -10.27 -18.86
CA ASP A 36 6.46 -10.72 -18.19
C ASP A 36 6.69 -9.87 -16.92
N PRO A 37 6.67 -10.48 -15.72
CA PRO A 37 6.84 -9.74 -14.47
C PRO A 37 8.18 -9.00 -14.40
N LYS A 38 9.24 -9.48 -15.07
CA LYS A 38 10.54 -8.78 -15.11
C LYS A 38 10.45 -7.45 -15.83
N VAL A 39 9.74 -7.42 -16.95
CA VAL A 39 9.53 -6.21 -17.75
C VAL A 39 8.72 -5.20 -16.95
N VAL A 40 7.62 -5.66 -16.33
CA VAL A 40 6.76 -4.79 -15.52
C VAL A 40 7.50 -4.28 -14.28
N ALA A 41 8.26 -5.13 -13.59
CA ALA A 41 9.06 -4.74 -12.41
C ALA A 41 10.13 -3.69 -12.75
N SER A 42 10.87 -3.89 -13.84
CA SER A 42 11.86 -2.91 -14.30
C SER A 42 11.22 -1.56 -14.60
N HIS A 43 10.04 -1.57 -15.24
CA HIS A 43 9.33 -0.33 -15.53
C HIS A 43 8.82 0.37 -14.26
N ILE A 44 8.26 -0.39 -13.30
CA ILE A 44 7.83 0.16 -12.02
C ILE A 44 9.02 0.78 -11.27
N TYR A 45 10.18 0.14 -11.30
CA TYR A 45 11.40 0.71 -10.73
C TYR A 45 11.76 2.05 -11.35
N ASP A 46 11.77 2.16 -12.69
CA ASP A 46 12.08 3.42 -13.38
C ASP A 46 11.11 4.56 -13.00
N GLN A 47 9.83 4.23 -12.85
CA GLN A 47 8.80 5.18 -12.42
C GLN A 47 8.97 5.61 -10.95
N LEU A 48 9.27 4.66 -10.06
CA LEU A 48 9.56 4.96 -8.65
C LEU A 48 10.76 5.90 -8.52
N GLN A 49 11.85 5.61 -9.24
CA GLN A 49 13.04 6.44 -9.26
C GLN A 49 12.74 7.85 -9.78
N SER A 50 12.01 7.97 -10.89
CA SER A 50 11.62 9.25 -11.48
C SER A 50 10.73 10.06 -10.54
N HIS A 51 9.79 9.41 -9.87
CA HIS A 51 8.89 10.03 -8.90
C HIS A 51 9.64 10.61 -7.70
N TRP A 52 10.56 9.85 -7.09
CA TRP A 52 11.33 10.34 -5.94
C TRP A 52 12.30 11.48 -6.34
N LEU A 53 12.95 11.37 -7.50
CA LEU A 53 13.80 12.45 -8.03
C LEU A 53 13.00 13.75 -8.24
N HIS A 54 11.77 13.64 -8.75
CA HIS A 54 10.92 14.81 -8.98
C HIS A 54 10.49 15.48 -7.67
N HIS A 55 10.07 14.71 -6.67
CA HIS A 55 9.72 15.22 -5.35
C HIS A 55 10.90 15.95 -4.68
N GLU A 56 12.10 15.36 -4.75
CA GLU A 56 13.31 15.99 -4.21
C GLU A 56 13.62 17.34 -4.87
N GLN A 57 13.46 17.43 -6.20
CA GLN A 57 13.66 18.66 -6.94
C GLN A 57 12.60 19.72 -6.61
N GLN A 58 11.34 19.33 -6.46
CA GLN A 58 10.27 20.26 -6.08
C GLN A 58 10.51 20.85 -4.68
N HIS A 59 10.90 20.01 -3.72
CA HIS A 59 11.25 20.47 -2.37
C HIS A 59 12.41 21.47 -2.40
N GLN A 60 13.47 21.16 -3.13
CA GLN A 60 14.65 22.03 -3.22
C GLN A 60 14.32 23.38 -3.89
N GLN A 61 13.49 23.38 -4.93
CA GLN A 61 13.02 24.62 -5.57
C GLN A 61 12.15 25.48 -4.64
N GLN A 62 11.32 24.88 -3.80
CA GLN A 62 10.48 25.62 -2.83
C GLN A 62 11.31 26.23 -1.68
N GLU A 63 12.39 25.56 -1.27
CA GLU A 63 13.35 26.08 -0.31
C GLU A 63 14.15 27.26 -0.90
N ASP A 64 14.67 27.11 -2.11
CA ASP A 64 15.44 28.14 -2.82
C ASP A 64 14.60 29.39 -3.14
N GLN A 65 13.29 29.23 -3.37
CA GLN A 65 12.34 30.34 -3.58
C GLN A 65 11.87 31.00 -2.28
N GLY A 66 12.35 30.57 -1.11
CA GLY A 66 12.03 31.19 0.18
C GLY A 66 10.60 30.99 0.67
N ILE A 67 9.81 30.14 0.00
CA ILE A 67 8.41 29.85 0.35
C ILE A 67 8.33 29.13 1.70
N ILE A 68 9.29 28.26 2.00
CA ILE A 68 9.39 27.51 3.26
C ILE A 68 10.16 28.32 4.35
N GLY A 69 10.86 29.39 3.96
CA GLY A 69 11.73 30.20 4.83
C GLY A 69 11.08 31.40 5.53
N ALA A 70 9.78 31.66 5.31
CA ALA A 70 9.12 32.91 5.72
C ALA A 70 8.45 32.89 7.12
N LEU A 71 8.67 31.88 7.96
CA LEU A 71 8.14 31.84 9.33
C LEU A 71 9.21 32.22 10.39
N PRO A 72 8.87 33.05 11.41
CA PRO A 72 9.84 33.58 12.37
C PRO A 72 10.58 32.50 13.16
N ARG A 73 11.89 32.70 13.36
CA ARG A 73 12.85 31.79 14.02
C ARG A 73 12.58 31.46 15.51
N HIS A 74 11.44 31.84 16.08
CA HIS A 74 11.13 31.67 17.51
C HIS A 74 10.08 30.60 17.84
N CYS A 75 9.58 29.85 16.84
CA CYS A 75 8.72 28.67 17.04
C CYS A 75 9.43 27.35 16.70
N ARG A 76 10.71 27.20 17.06
CA ARG A 76 11.44 25.93 16.88
C ARG A 76 11.15 24.96 18.02
N LEU A 77 10.00 24.30 17.95
CA LEU A 77 9.84 22.92 18.40
C LEU A 77 9.90 21.92 17.23
N GLU A 78 9.97 22.42 15.98
CA GLU A 78 10.01 21.59 14.75
C GLU A 78 11.43 21.20 14.30
N ASP A 79 12.47 21.60 15.03
CA ASP A 79 13.86 21.33 14.67
C ASP A 79 14.35 19.92 15.08
N ALA A 80 13.54 19.16 15.82
CA ALA A 80 13.82 17.75 16.11
C ALA A 80 13.48 16.81 14.93
N ASN A 81 12.73 17.29 13.93
CA ASN A 81 12.30 16.49 12.77
C ASN A 81 13.13 16.75 11.50
N ARG A 82 14.16 17.62 11.57
CA ARG A 82 15.03 18.01 10.44
C ARG A 82 16.33 17.21 10.34
N LYS A 83 16.33 15.97 10.83
CA LYS A 83 17.34 14.96 10.52
C LYS A 83 16.60 13.66 10.17
N ASN A 84 16.00 13.61 8.99
CA ASN A 84 15.70 12.32 8.40
C ASN A 84 16.50 12.23 7.11
N GLU A 85 17.71 11.70 7.26
CA GLU A 85 18.33 10.93 6.18
C GLU A 85 17.23 10.01 5.63
N LYS A 86 16.89 10.14 4.34
CA LYS A 86 15.72 9.52 3.70
C LYS A 86 15.43 8.14 4.29
N LYS A 87 14.26 7.96 4.93
CA LYS A 87 13.91 6.68 5.56
C LYS A 87 14.15 5.54 4.57
N PRO A 88 14.75 4.41 5.01
CA PRO A 88 14.95 3.27 4.15
C PRO A 88 13.60 2.83 3.54
N LYS A 89 13.61 2.48 2.25
CA LYS A 89 12.41 1.99 1.59
C LYS A 89 12.08 0.59 2.09
N LEU A 90 10.80 0.30 2.27
CA LEU A 90 10.28 -1.03 2.59
C LEU A 90 9.13 -1.34 1.64
N VAL A 91 9.26 -2.39 0.84
CA VAL A 91 8.17 -2.81 -0.05
C VAL A 91 7.13 -3.57 0.77
N ILE A 92 5.88 -3.12 0.76
CA ILE A 92 4.79 -3.71 1.54
C ILE A 92 3.97 -4.63 0.65
N ALA A 93 4.02 -5.93 0.91
CA ALA A 93 3.16 -6.93 0.31
C ALA A 93 1.84 -7.05 1.09
N GLN A 94 0.74 -7.33 0.38
CA GLN A 94 -0.62 -7.36 0.94
C GLN A 94 -1.17 -8.80 0.94
N GLY A 95 -0.35 -9.76 1.35
CA GLY A 95 -0.76 -11.17 1.51
C GLY A 95 -0.89 -11.96 0.22
N ASP A 96 -0.36 -11.45 -0.89
CA ASP A 96 -0.31 -12.18 -2.14
C ASP A 96 0.47 -13.50 -1.98
N PRO A 97 -0.04 -14.63 -2.52
CA PRO A 97 0.66 -15.89 -2.48
C PRO A 97 1.86 -15.89 -3.41
N LEU A 98 2.88 -16.70 -3.11
CA LEU A 98 4.03 -16.87 -3.98
C LEU A 98 3.57 -17.33 -5.37
N ASN A 99 3.95 -16.57 -6.41
CA ASN A 99 3.61 -16.89 -7.79
C ASN A 99 4.73 -16.45 -8.73
N GLU A 100 4.90 -17.16 -9.85
CA GLU A 100 5.89 -16.81 -10.88
C GLU A 100 5.45 -15.62 -11.75
N ARG A 101 4.19 -15.17 -11.64
CA ARG A 101 3.60 -14.09 -12.43
C ARG A 101 2.72 -13.17 -11.59
N GLY A 102 2.29 -12.06 -12.21
CA GLY A 102 1.41 -11.09 -11.59
C GLY A 102 2.07 -10.32 -10.46
N ILE A 103 1.23 -9.68 -9.65
CA ILE A 103 1.66 -8.73 -8.62
C ILE A 103 2.64 -9.33 -7.61
N SER A 104 2.46 -10.59 -7.21
CA SER A 104 3.37 -11.28 -6.29
C SER A 104 4.81 -11.32 -6.83
N ALA A 105 4.99 -11.76 -8.08
CA ALA A 105 6.29 -11.79 -8.75
C ALA A 105 6.87 -10.38 -8.96
N ILE A 106 6.03 -9.44 -9.41
CA ILE A 106 6.44 -8.06 -9.69
C ILE A 106 6.96 -7.39 -8.42
N THR A 107 6.19 -7.47 -7.33
CA THR A 107 6.54 -6.87 -6.03
C THR A 107 7.83 -7.46 -5.46
N ALA A 108 8.01 -8.78 -5.56
CA ALA A 108 9.25 -9.44 -5.15
C ALA A 108 10.46 -8.95 -5.98
N MET A 109 10.33 -8.90 -7.31
CA MET A 109 11.41 -8.43 -8.20
C MET A 109 11.77 -6.96 -7.96
N VAL A 110 10.78 -6.09 -7.78
CA VAL A 110 11.04 -4.67 -7.46
C VAL A 110 11.81 -4.54 -6.15
N ALA A 111 11.41 -5.28 -5.09
CA ALA A 111 12.09 -5.24 -3.82
C ALA A 111 13.54 -5.76 -3.91
N GLU A 112 13.73 -6.95 -4.48
CA GLU A 112 14.98 -7.69 -4.38
C GLU A 112 15.98 -7.38 -5.48
N GLN A 113 15.51 -7.33 -6.73
CA GLN A 113 16.38 -7.24 -7.90
C GLN A 113 16.65 -5.79 -8.30
N HIS A 114 15.68 -4.89 -8.07
CA HIS A 114 15.79 -3.50 -8.49
C HIS A 114 16.15 -2.54 -7.35
N LEU A 115 15.43 -2.59 -6.23
CA LEU A 115 15.66 -1.69 -5.09
C LEU A 115 16.71 -2.23 -4.11
N GLY A 116 16.90 -3.55 -4.01
CA GLY A 116 17.78 -4.17 -3.03
C GLY A 116 17.31 -3.99 -1.58
N VAL A 117 16.00 -3.94 -1.36
CA VAL A 117 15.38 -3.67 -0.05
C VAL A 117 14.63 -4.88 0.51
N LYS A 118 14.24 -4.79 1.78
CA LYS A 118 13.44 -5.79 2.47
C LYS A 118 11.94 -5.59 2.21
N ARG A 119 11.15 -6.60 2.57
CA ARG A 119 9.68 -6.55 2.49
C ARG A 119 9.03 -6.49 3.87
N GLY A 120 7.90 -5.80 3.95
CA GLY A 120 6.91 -5.95 5.01
C GLY A 120 5.70 -6.70 4.46
N LEU A 121 4.98 -7.40 5.33
CA LEU A 121 3.76 -8.11 4.98
C LEU A 121 2.60 -7.62 5.84
N VAL A 122 1.53 -7.20 5.19
CA VAL A 122 0.24 -6.96 5.84
C VAL A 122 -0.74 -8.04 5.39
N TYR A 123 -1.41 -8.69 6.34
CA TYR A 123 -2.27 -9.83 6.05
C TYR A 123 -3.58 -9.77 6.85
N LEU A 124 -4.64 -10.31 6.26
CA LEU A 124 -5.93 -10.49 6.92
C LEU A 124 -5.83 -11.46 8.11
N ASP A 125 -6.49 -11.09 9.20
CA ASP A 125 -6.67 -11.95 10.37
C ASP A 125 -7.36 -13.28 10.00
N PRO A 126 -7.02 -14.41 10.64
CA PRO A 126 -7.61 -15.72 10.32
C PRO A 126 -9.14 -15.78 10.43
N GLU A 127 -9.73 -14.94 11.28
CA GLU A 127 -11.18 -14.82 11.43
C GLU A 127 -11.86 -14.19 10.20
N ILE A 128 -11.10 -13.47 9.36
CA ILE A 128 -11.56 -12.90 8.09
C ILE A 128 -11.28 -13.88 6.95
N ALA A 129 -10.05 -14.38 6.86
CA ALA A 129 -9.62 -15.33 5.84
C ALA A 129 -8.47 -16.22 6.34
N ASP A 130 -8.81 -17.39 6.88
CA ASP A 130 -7.87 -18.35 7.48
C ASP A 130 -6.74 -18.83 6.55
N TYR A 131 -7.02 -18.91 5.25
CA TYR A 131 -6.08 -19.27 4.20
C TYR A 131 -5.10 -18.15 3.83
N HIS A 132 -5.47 -16.89 4.06
CA HIS A 132 -4.76 -15.75 3.48
C HIS A 132 -3.35 -15.61 4.05
N SER A 133 -3.23 -15.59 5.39
CA SER A 133 -1.93 -15.52 6.04
C SER A 133 -1.06 -16.73 5.70
N GLN A 134 -1.63 -17.94 5.62
CA GLN A 134 -0.86 -19.17 5.38
C GLN A 134 -0.23 -19.20 3.98
N ASN A 135 -0.94 -18.65 3.00
CA ASN A 135 -0.51 -18.66 1.60
C ASN A 135 0.41 -17.49 1.26
N ALA A 136 0.45 -16.44 2.07
CA ALA A 136 1.23 -15.24 1.82
C ALA A 136 2.73 -15.52 1.66
N ASP A 137 3.33 -14.93 0.64
CA ASP A 137 4.77 -14.97 0.42
C ASP A 137 5.52 -14.23 1.55
N ARG A 138 6.46 -14.95 2.19
CA ARG A 138 7.29 -14.46 3.30
C ARG A 138 8.76 -14.38 2.98
N GLU A 139 9.15 -14.64 1.73
CA GLU A 139 10.55 -14.52 1.33
C GLU A 139 11.01 -13.07 1.54
N ASN A 140 12.19 -12.87 2.12
CA ASN A 140 12.75 -11.52 2.36
C ASN A 140 11.85 -10.56 3.19
N VAL A 141 10.85 -11.08 3.92
CA VAL A 141 10.00 -10.30 4.83
C VAL A 141 10.69 -10.14 6.18
N ILE A 142 10.74 -8.90 6.68
CA ILE A 142 11.34 -8.56 7.99
C ILE A 142 10.31 -8.07 9.02
N LEU A 143 9.06 -7.89 8.58
CA LEU A 143 7.98 -7.34 9.39
C LEU A 143 6.64 -7.92 8.94
N GLU A 144 5.84 -8.37 9.88
CA GLU A 144 4.47 -8.85 9.64
C GLU A 144 3.49 -8.07 10.53
N ILE A 145 2.41 -7.55 9.94
CA ILE A 145 1.39 -6.78 10.66
C ILE A 145 0.00 -7.31 10.25
N LYS A 146 -0.88 -7.52 11.22
CA LYS A 146 -2.27 -7.93 10.94
C LYS A 146 -3.09 -6.75 10.44
N TYR A 147 -4.11 -7.06 9.63
CA TYR A 147 -5.12 -6.09 9.23
C TYR A 147 -5.76 -5.40 10.44
N SER A 148 -6.11 -6.16 11.48
CA SER A 148 -6.71 -5.62 12.71
C SER A 148 -5.81 -4.61 13.43
N ASP A 149 -4.49 -4.81 13.43
CA ASP A 149 -3.52 -3.87 14.00
C ASP A 149 -3.48 -2.57 13.18
N MET A 150 -3.49 -2.67 11.84
CA MET A 150 -3.54 -1.49 10.95
C MET A 150 -4.85 -0.71 11.14
N ALA A 151 -5.98 -1.40 11.22
CA ALA A 151 -7.28 -0.80 11.50
C ALA A 151 -7.31 -0.14 12.90
N GLY A 152 -6.64 -0.73 13.89
CA GLY A 152 -6.46 -0.16 15.22
C GLY A 152 -5.76 1.20 15.16
N VAL A 153 -4.63 1.28 14.43
CA VAL A 153 -3.90 2.54 14.24
C VAL A 153 -4.81 3.61 13.62
N LEU A 154 -5.59 3.29 12.59
CA LEU A 154 -6.48 4.27 11.97
C LEU A 154 -7.53 4.80 12.95
N LYS A 155 -8.13 3.93 13.77
CA LYS A 155 -9.10 4.34 14.79
C LYS A 155 -8.48 5.30 15.81
N GLU A 156 -7.22 5.07 16.16
CA GLU A 156 -6.48 5.90 17.11
C GLU A 156 -6.04 7.24 16.50
N THR A 157 -5.56 7.26 15.25
CA THR A 157 -4.95 8.44 14.64
C THR A 157 -5.93 9.31 13.85
N ILE A 158 -6.90 8.71 13.16
CA ILE A 158 -7.91 9.43 12.34
C ILE A 158 -9.20 9.61 13.13
N GLY A 159 -9.64 8.56 13.83
CA GLY A 159 -10.81 8.60 14.70
C GLY A 159 -11.67 7.34 14.62
N PRO A 160 -12.61 7.16 15.57
CA PRO A 160 -13.31 5.89 15.77
C PRO A 160 -14.19 5.45 14.59
N ASN A 161 -14.66 6.40 13.76
CA ASN A 161 -15.57 6.14 12.65
C ASN A 161 -14.85 5.82 11.32
N VAL A 162 -13.52 5.98 11.24
CA VAL A 162 -12.79 5.82 9.98
C VAL A 162 -13.00 4.44 9.35
N MET A 163 -13.09 3.40 10.17
CA MET A 163 -13.33 2.05 9.66
C MET A 163 -14.73 1.89 9.09
N SER A 164 -15.76 2.43 9.75
CA SER A 164 -17.12 2.40 9.20
C SER A 164 -17.23 3.22 7.91
N ASP A 165 -16.46 4.30 7.79
CA ASP A 165 -16.44 5.14 6.59
C ASP A 165 -15.79 4.39 5.41
N ILE A 166 -14.64 3.74 5.64
CA ILE A 166 -13.96 2.90 4.65
C ILE A 166 -14.84 1.73 4.22
N GLU A 167 -15.40 0.99 5.19
CA GLU A 167 -16.29 -0.15 4.92
C GLU A 167 -17.51 0.26 4.10
N SER A 168 -18.18 1.36 4.48
CA SER A 168 -19.35 1.87 3.76
C SER A 168 -19.00 2.32 2.34
N ALA A 169 -17.84 2.95 2.14
CA ALA A 169 -17.38 3.38 0.82
C ALA A 169 -17.01 2.19 -0.09
N VAL A 170 -16.32 1.18 0.45
CA VAL A 170 -16.02 -0.07 -0.26
C VAL A 170 -17.32 -0.79 -0.63
N ASP A 171 -18.26 -0.92 0.30
CA ASP A 171 -19.54 -1.60 0.06
C ASP A 171 -20.38 -0.88 -1.01
N ALA A 172 -20.47 0.45 -0.94
CA ALA A 172 -21.18 1.24 -1.96
C ALA A 172 -20.53 1.12 -3.35
N LEU A 173 -19.20 1.12 -3.42
CA LEU A 173 -18.46 0.96 -4.67
C LEU A 173 -18.61 -0.46 -5.23
N LEU A 174 -18.60 -1.48 -4.37
CA LEU A 174 -18.86 -2.88 -4.74
C LEU A 174 -20.27 -3.05 -5.31
N ASP A 175 -21.28 -2.46 -4.67
CA ASP A 175 -22.68 -2.46 -5.15
C ASP A 175 -22.83 -1.78 -6.51
N LYS A 176 -22.15 -0.64 -6.71
CA LYS A 176 -22.10 0.05 -8.00
C LYS A 176 -21.48 -0.83 -9.09
N LYS A 177 -20.33 -1.47 -8.81
CA LYS A 177 -19.67 -2.40 -9.74
C LYS A 177 -20.57 -3.58 -10.06
N ASN A 178 -21.21 -4.20 -9.07
CA ASN A 178 -22.12 -5.33 -9.25
C ASN A 178 -23.40 -4.94 -10.03
N SER A 179 -23.94 -3.75 -9.81
CA SER A 179 -25.05 -3.20 -10.57
C SER A 179 -24.68 -3.06 -12.06
N LYS A 180 -23.47 -2.58 -12.35
CA LYS A 180 -22.95 -2.49 -13.71
C LYS A 180 -22.72 -3.87 -14.34
N ARG A 181 -22.12 -4.82 -13.61
CA ARG A 181 -21.95 -6.21 -14.08
C ARG A 181 -23.29 -6.86 -14.43
N LYS A 182 -24.33 -6.62 -13.63
CA LYS A 182 -25.69 -7.08 -13.92
C LYS A 182 -26.22 -6.53 -15.24
N LEU A 183 -26.03 -5.23 -15.53
CA LEU A 183 -26.39 -4.64 -16.82
C LEU A 183 -25.61 -5.24 -18.00
N LEU A 184 -24.39 -5.73 -17.75
CA LEU A 184 -23.54 -6.43 -18.71
C LEU A 184 -23.77 -7.96 -18.77
N ASN A 185 -24.78 -8.48 -18.06
CA ASN A 185 -25.04 -9.93 -17.91
C ASN A 185 -23.83 -10.73 -17.35
N LYS A 186 -22.97 -10.08 -16.57
CA LYS A 186 -21.86 -10.71 -15.84
C LYS A 186 -22.31 -11.09 -14.42
N PRO A 187 -21.81 -12.20 -13.84
CA PRO A 187 -22.09 -12.53 -12.44
C PRO A 187 -21.52 -11.46 -11.50
N PRO A 188 -22.03 -11.33 -10.26
CA PRO A 188 -21.44 -10.43 -9.28
C PRO A 188 -19.97 -10.79 -9.00
N LEU A 189 -19.22 -9.79 -8.56
CA LEU A 189 -17.85 -9.96 -8.06
C LEU A 189 -17.84 -10.95 -6.89
N LYS A 190 -16.73 -11.68 -6.75
CA LYS A 190 -16.58 -12.69 -5.69
C LYS A 190 -16.56 -12.01 -4.31
N SER A 191 -17.00 -12.72 -3.28
CA SER A 191 -17.07 -12.18 -1.91
C SER A 191 -15.74 -11.63 -1.39
N TYR A 192 -14.62 -12.29 -1.74
CA TYR A 192 -13.28 -11.85 -1.33
C TYR A 192 -12.88 -10.46 -1.83
N PHE A 193 -13.57 -9.90 -2.84
CA PHE A 193 -13.25 -8.56 -3.35
C PHE A 193 -13.37 -7.51 -2.24
N ARG A 194 -14.38 -7.65 -1.37
CA ARG A 194 -14.58 -6.75 -0.24
C ARG A 194 -13.38 -6.78 0.70
N ASP A 195 -12.97 -7.97 1.13
CA ASP A 195 -11.91 -8.12 2.13
C ASP A 195 -10.55 -7.67 1.60
N PHE A 196 -10.25 -7.94 0.32
CA PHE A 196 -9.01 -7.47 -0.30
C PHE A 196 -9.03 -5.97 -0.60
N ALA A 197 -10.17 -5.38 -0.95
CA ALA A 197 -10.28 -3.93 -1.07
C ALA A 197 -10.04 -3.24 0.28
N LEU A 198 -10.62 -3.77 1.35
CA LEU A 198 -10.38 -3.30 2.71
C LEU A 198 -8.91 -3.44 3.10
N LEU A 199 -8.30 -4.61 2.85
CA LEU A 199 -6.88 -4.83 3.10
C LEU A 199 -6.02 -3.77 2.40
N GLN A 200 -6.31 -3.50 1.12
CA GLN A 200 -5.55 -2.53 0.33
C GLN A 200 -5.65 -1.11 0.89
N GLU A 201 -6.87 -0.60 1.07
CA GLU A 201 -7.08 0.79 1.51
C GLU A 201 -6.62 1.01 2.96
N VAL A 202 -6.91 0.08 3.86
CA VAL A 202 -6.47 0.18 5.26
C VAL A 202 -4.95 0.11 5.37
N THR A 203 -4.29 -0.75 4.58
CA THR A 203 -2.82 -0.83 4.56
C THR A 203 -2.20 0.49 4.11
N LYS A 204 -2.68 1.07 3.00
CA LYS A 204 -2.18 2.36 2.48
C LYS A 204 -2.36 3.48 3.51
N ALA A 205 -3.58 3.63 4.03
CA ALA A 205 -3.90 4.65 5.02
C ALA A 205 -3.06 4.49 6.30
N ALA A 206 -2.97 3.27 6.85
CA ALA A 206 -2.25 3.03 8.10
C ALA A 206 -0.75 3.24 7.91
N CYS A 207 -0.17 2.80 6.79
CA CYS A 207 1.23 3.06 6.45
C CYS A 207 1.54 4.56 6.47
N LEU A 208 0.68 5.39 5.85
CA LEU A 208 0.84 6.85 5.85
C LEU A 208 0.86 7.42 7.29
N GLN A 209 -0.08 7.00 8.13
CA GLN A 209 -0.20 7.47 9.51
C GLN A 209 1.01 7.03 10.36
N ILE A 210 1.40 5.76 10.27
CA ILE A 210 2.53 5.18 11.02
C ILE A 210 3.85 5.83 10.62
N CYS A 211 4.03 6.10 9.32
CA CYS A 211 5.28 6.57 8.76
C CYS A 211 5.37 8.10 8.68
N GLY A 212 4.49 8.83 9.38
CA GLY A 212 4.57 10.29 9.49
C GLY A 212 4.35 11.02 8.16
N GLY A 213 3.51 10.46 7.27
CA GLY A 213 3.22 11.01 5.95
C GLY A 213 4.06 10.43 4.81
N ASP A 214 5.06 9.59 5.10
CA ASP A 214 5.84 8.91 4.07
C ASP A 214 5.04 7.73 3.49
N LEU A 215 4.76 7.77 2.19
CA LEU A 215 4.16 6.66 1.44
C LEU A 215 4.41 6.84 -0.06
N THR A 216 4.66 5.74 -0.77
CA THR A 216 4.61 5.70 -2.24
C THR A 216 3.76 4.53 -2.69
N ILE A 217 2.80 4.78 -3.59
CA ILE A 217 1.89 3.80 -4.16
C ILE A 217 2.14 3.75 -5.66
N ALA A 218 2.42 2.58 -6.22
CA ALA A 218 2.52 2.37 -7.65
C ALA A 218 1.48 1.36 -8.11
N HIS A 219 0.86 1.61 -9.27
CA HIS A 219 0.04 0.62 -9.93
C HIS A 219 0.81 -0.02 -11.08
N THR A 220 0.59 -1.31 -11.33
CA THR A 220 1.24 -2.01 -12.45
C THR A 220 0.58 -1.76 -13.80
N ALA A 221 -0.37 -0.85 -13.90
CA ALA A 221 -1.04 -0.51 -15.15
C ALA A 221 -1.50 0.95 -15.18
N LYS A 222 -1.51 1.55 -16.36
CA LYS A 222 -2.01 2.91 -16.61
C LYS A 222 -3.52 2.99 -16.53
N THR A 223 -4.20 1.98 -17.07
CA THR A 223 -5.66 1.85 -17.01
C THR A 223 -5.98 0.70 -16.07
N ILE A 224 -6.65 1.01 -14.96
CA ILE A 224 -7.07 0.00 -13.99
C ILE A 224 -8.41 -0.57 -14.43
N SER A 225 -8.51 -1.90 -14.53
CA SER A 225 -9.78 -2.57 -14.78
C SER A 225 -10.78 -2.23 -13.68
N GLU A 226 -11.95 -1.72 -14.07
CA GLU A 226 -13.03 -1.37 -13.16
C GLU A 226 -13.48 -2.56 -12.29
N PHE A 227 -13.30 -3.80 -12.75
CA PHE A 227 -13.69 -5.01 -12.02
C PHE A 227 -12.49 -5.71 -11.37
N SER A 228 -11.40 -4.98 -11.12
CA SER A 228 -10.26 -5.45 -10.32
C SER A 228 -10.35 -4.95 -8.87
N VAL A 229 -9.67 -5.64 -7.94
CA VAL A 229 -9.54 -5.17 -6.55
C VAL A 229 -8.77 -3.84 -6.51
N THR A 230 -7.69 -3.70 -7.30
CA THR A 230 -6.91 -2.46 -7.40
C THR A 230 -7.77 -1.23 -7.69
N SER A 231 -8.88 -1.36 -8.43
CA SER A 231 -9.78 -0.23 -8.72
C SER A 231 -10.49 0.37 -7.50
N PHE A 232 -10.40 -0.26 -6.33
CA PHE A 232 -10.92 0.30 -5.08
C PHE A 232 -10.04 1.39 -4.48
N TYR A 233 -8.85 1.66 -5.05
CA TYR A 233 -8.02 2.82 -4.67
C TYR A 233 -8.76 4.17 -4.72
N GLU A 234 -9.83 4.26 -5.51
CA GLU A 234 -10.74 5.41 -5.55
C GLU A 234 -11.30 5.73 -4.15
N VAL A 235 -11.56 4.72 -3.32
CA VAL A 235 -12.07 4.90 -1.95
C VAL A 235 -11.10 5.69 -1.09
N GLY A 236 -9.82 5.32 -1.09
CA GLY A 236 -8.81 6.03 -0.30
C GLY A 236 -8.60 7.47 -0.75
N LEU A 237 -8.66 7.74 -2.05
CA LEU A 237 -8.59 9.09 -2.60
C LEU A 237 -9.83 9.93 -2.28
N ASP A 238 -11.03 9.37 -2.43
CA ASP A 238 -12.30 10.06 -2.19
C ASP A 238 -12.48 10.40 -0.71
N LEU A 239 -12.06 9.50 0.18
CA LEU A 239 -12.02 9.72 1.63
C LEU A 239 -10.80 10.53 2.10
N ARG A 240 -9.87 10.87 1.19
CA ARG A 240 -8.63 11.60 1.47
C ARG A 240 -7.74 10.95 2.52
N LEU A 241 -7.72 9.61 2.54
CA LEU A 241 -6.85 8.83 3.44
C LEU A 241 -5.38 8.91 3.02
N TYR A 242 -5.17 9.13 1.73
CA TYR A 242 -3.91 9.51 1.10
C TYR A 242 -4.26 10.40 -0.11
N ALA A 243 -3.26 11.06 -0.67
CA ALA A 243 -3.38 11.98 -1.78
C ALA A 243 -2.74 11.41 -3.06
N LYS A 244 -2.97 12.11 -4.17
CA LYS A 244 -2.48 11.69 -5.50
C LYS A 244 -0.98 11.86 -5.64
N ASP A 245 -0.35 12.70 -4.84
CA ASP A 245 1.09 12.94 -4.85
C ASP A 245 1.89 11.77 -4.25
N GLN A 246 1.26 10.90 -3.44
CA GLN A 246 1.86 9.61 -3.05
C GLN A 246 1.75 8.56 -4.18
N MET A 247 0.97 8.81 -5.24
CA MET A 247 0.81 7.85 -6.33
C MET A 247 1.82 8.08 -7.45
N VAL A 248 2.37 6.98 -7.95
CA VAL A 248 3.30 6.94 -9.08
C VAL A 248 2.52 6.67 -10.36
N PRO A 249 2.63 7.53 -11.39
CA PRO A 249 1.99 7.29 -12.67
C PRO A 249 2.62 6.08 -13.36
N TYR A 250 1.80 5.34 -14.10
CA TYR A 250 2.26 4.32 -15.05
C TYR A 250 2.12 4.91 -16.46
N ASP A 251 3.23 5.14 -17.15
CA ASP A 251 3.23 5.94 -18.39
C ASP A 251 3.06 5.10 -19.67
N GLN A 252 3.34 3.80 -19.60
CA GLN A 252 3.14 2.87 -20.71
C GLN A 252 1.65 2.57 -20.94
N PHE A 253 1.26 2.52 -22.21
CA PHE A 253 -0.05 2.01 -22.57
C PHE A 253 -0.03 0.49 -22.47
N ASP A 254 -0.80 -0.04 -21.52
CA ASP A 254 -0.98 -1.48 -21.40
C ASP A 254 -1.92 -1.97 -22.51
N GLU A 255 -1.46 -2.90 -23.34
CA GLU A 255 -2.34 -3.74 -24.17
C GLU A 255 -2.99 -4.84 -23.30
N LEU A 256 -3.49 -4.49 -22.12
CA LEU A 256 -4.24 -5.41 -21.28
C LEU A 256 -5.68 -5.47 -21.80
N ASP A 257 -6.02 -6.57 -22.48
CA ASP A 257 -7.40 -6.88 -22.84
C ASP A 257 -8.15 -7.41 -21.61
N PHE A 258 -8.68 -6.49 -20.82
CA PHE A 258 -9.44 -6.82 -19.61
C PHE A 258 -10.72 -7.60 -19.90
N GLU A 259 -11.29 -7.52 -21.10
CA GLU A 259 -12.47 -8.31 -21.48
C GLU A 259 -12.12 -9.77 -21.75
N GLN A 260 -10.91 -10.07 -22.25
CA GLN A 260 -10.42 -11.45 -22.32
C GLN A 260 -10.08 -12.03 -20.94
N ILE A 261 -9.65 -11.17 -20.01
CA ILE A 261 -9.24 -11.58 -18.67
C ILE A 261 -10.45 -11.83 -17.74
N ASP A 262 -11.49 -11.00 -17.83
CA ASP A 262 -12.73 -11.11 -17.02
C ASP A 262 -13.67 -12.25 -17.48
N LYS A 263 -13.32 -13.00 -18.53
CA LYS A 263 -14.06 -14.20 -18.98
C LYS A 263 -13.75 -15.46 -18.16
N ARG A 264 -12.82 -15.39 -17.21
CA ARG A 264 -12.37 -16.52 -16.37
C ARG A 264 -13.07 -16.49 -15.00
#